data_AF-X1AUL9-F1
#
_entry.id   AF-X1AUL9-F1
#
_cell.length_a   1.000
_cell.length_b   1.000
_cell.length_c   1.000
_cell.angle_alpha   90.00
_cell.angle_beta   90.00
_cell.angle_gamma   90.00
#
_symmetry.space_group_name_H-M   'P 1'
#
loop_
_entity.id
_entity.type
_entity.pdbx_description
1 polymer ?
#
loop_
_entity_poly.entity_id
_entity_poly.type
_entity_poly.pdbx_seq_one_letter_code
_entity_poly.pdbx_strand_id
1 'polypeptide(L)'
;IPIGSCAVNGGIPAIKDIYPEIEVEKRVYQDLSVIHSVKAHPIDEYVRVDGYVRGCPMGERDLLELLTSLLLNTKPSFPEYCVCVECKLKGTVCLLIAEGKPCMGPVTNAGCGALCPSHGRACYGCWGPVSDANAPALAKKFEQLGLAPDDIVRKFTQFASPTIEFRKGAEMYE
;
A
#
# COMPACT_ATOMS: atom_id res chain seq x y z
N ILE A 1 17.58 4.10 -4.13
CA ILE A 1 16.66 3.90 -2.98
C ILE A 1 15.37 4.65 -3.25
N PRO A 2 14.26 3.98 -3.64
CA PRO A 2 12.95 4.60 -3.77
C PRO A 2 12.44 5.11 -2.42
N ILE A 3 11.87 6.32 -2.42
CA ILE A 3 11.38 6.99 -1.22
C ILE A 3 9.89 7.31 -1.39
N GLY A 4 9.08 6.78 -0.48
CA GLY A 4 7.65 6.96 -0.43
C GLY A 4 6.87 5.98 -1.31
N SER A 5 5.59 5.86 -1.01
CA SER A 5 4.66 4.88 -1.60
C SER A 5 4.62 4.95 -3.13
N CYS A 6 4.61 6.16 -3.71
CA CYS A 6 4.64 6.33 -5.17
C CYS A 6 5.85 5.67 -5.82
N ALA A 7 7.05 5.86 -5.24
CA ALA A 7 8.28 5.30 -5.80
C ALA A 7 8.45 3.81 -5.48
N VAL A 8 7.96 3.37 -4.32
CA VAL A 8 8.12 1.99 -3.80
C VAL A 8 7.09 1.02 -4.35
N ASN A 9 5.85 1.46 -4.59
CA ASN A 9 4.74 0.58 -4.93
C ASN A 9 3.74 1.20 -5.94
N GLY A 10 4.07 2.33 -6.57
CA GLY A 10 3.18 3.06 -7.47
C GLY A 10 2.22 4.04 -6.78
N GLY A 11 1.91 3.85 -5.49
CA GLY A 11 1.12 4.78 -4.69
C GLY A 11 -0.31 5.01 -5.21
N ILE A 12 -0.87 6.20 -4.93
CA ILE A 12 -2.20 6.62 -5.42
C ILE A 12 -2.28 6.67 -6.96
N PRO A 13 -1.27 7.17 -7.71
CA PRO A 13 -1.36 7.23 -9.17
C PRO A 13 -1.64 5.89 -9.84
N ALA A 14 -1.22 4.78 -9.22
CA ALA A 14 -1.40 3.44 -9.76
C ALA A 14 -2.84 2.91 -9.69
N ILE A 15 -3.77 3.60 -9.01
CA ILE A 15 -5.21 3.30 -9.06
C ILE A 15 -5.69 3.24 -10.51
N LYS A 16 -5.15 4.11 -11.39
CA LYS A 16 -5.60 4.20 -12.78
C LYS A 16 -5.21 2.96 -13.61
N ASP A 17 -4.24 2.18 -13.15
CA ASP A 17 -3.65 1.08 -13.93
C ASP A 17 -4.59 -0.14 -14.02
N ILE A 18 -5.72 -0.11 -13.30
CA ILE A 18 -6.84 -1.05 -13.46
C ILE A 18 -7.68 -0.79 -14.72
N TYR A 19 -7.48 0.37 -15.37
CA TYR A 19 -8.14 0.73 -16.61
C TYR A 19 -7.10 0.84 -17.75
N PRO A 20 -7.50 0.61 -19.00
CA PRO A 20 -6.69 0.98 -20.16
C PRO A 20 -6.35 2.48 -20.14
N GLU A 21 -5.12 2.84 -20.46
CA GLU A 21 -4.60 4.21 -20.40
C GLU A 21 -5.46 5.19 -21.22
N ILE A 22 -5.87 4.77 -22.42
CA ILE A 22 -6.71 5.55 -23.33
C ILE A 22 -8.09 5.89 -22.72
N GLU A 23 -8.64 5.03 -21.86
CA GLU A 23 -9.91 5.30 -21.20
C GLU A 23 -9.75 6.34 -20.09
N VAL A 24 -8.64 6.27 -19.36
CA VAL A 24 -8.31 7.24 -18.30
C VAL A 24 -8.08 8.61 -18.90
N GLU A 25 -7.33 8.70 -20.01
CA GLU A 25 -7.03 9.95 -20.70
C GLU A 25 -8.31 10.64 -21.19
N LYS A 26 -9.23 9.89 -21.83
CA LYS A 26 -10.52 10.39 -22.34
C LYS A 26 -11.44 10.95 -21.26
N ARG A 27 -11.27 10.58 -19.99
CA ARG A 27 -12.07 11.13 -18.88
C ARG A 27 -11.70 12.57 -18.55
N VAL A 28 -10.48 13.00 -18.87
CA VAL A 28 -9.94 14.31 -18.48
C VAL A 28 -9.73 15.20 -19.70
N TYR A 29 -9.25 14.63 -20.81
CA TYR A 29 -8.81 15.39 -21.98
C TYR A 29 -9.68 15.11 -23.20
N GLN A 30 -9.94 16.17 -23.97
CA GLN A 30 -10.65 16.08 -25.25
C GLN A 30 -9.68 15.78 -26.41
N ASP A 31 -8.49 16.37 -26.39
CA ASP A 31 -7.42 16.11 -27.35
C ASP A 31 -6.35 15.21 -26.72
N LEU A 32 -6.20 14.01 -27.28
CA LEU A 32 -5.29 12.98 -26.81
C LEU A 32 -3.93 13.04 -27.50
N SER A 33 -3.77 13.85 -28.54
CA SER A 33 -2.51 13.91 -29.31
C SER A 33 -1.32 14.46 -28.50
N VAL A 34 -1.62 15.17 -27.40
CA VAL A 34 -0.63 15.83 -26.54
C VAL A 34 -0.29 15.06 -25.27
N ILE A 35 -0.92 13.89 -25.04
CA ILE A 35 -0.76 13.11 -23.81
C ILE A 35 -0.51 11.64 -24.12
N HIS A 36 0.45 11.09 -23.38
CA HIS A 36 0.75 9.67 -23.37
C HIS A 36 0.91 9.23 -21.91
N SER A 37 -0.18 8.72 -21.34
CA SER A 37 -0.18 8.13 -20.01
C SER A 37 0.61 6.83 -20.02
N VAL A 38 1.33 6.58 -18.94
CA VAL A 38 2.09 5.35 -18.70
C VAL A 38 1.65 4.74 -17.39
N LYS A 39 1.72 3.42 -17.25
CA LYS A 39 1.42 2.76 -15.97
C LYS A 39 2.33 3.26 -14.87
N ALA A 40 1.77 3.44 -13.68
CA ALA A 40 2.49 3.95 -12.51
C ALA A 40 3.06 2.78 -11.70
N HIS A 41 4.07 2.14 -12.26
CA HIS A 41 4.76 1.01 -11.63
C HIS A 41 5.85 1.48 -10.65
N PRO A 42 6.25 0.62 -9.69
CA PRO A 42 7.38 0.85 -8.80
C PRO A 42 8.70 1.11 -9.54
N ILE A 43 9.62 1.89 -8.93
CA ILE A 43 10.91 2.22 -9.56
C ILE A 43 11.79 0.98 -9.80
N ASP A 44 11.68 -0.03 -8.94
CA ASP A 44 12.47 -1.26 -9.03
C ASP A 44 12.05 -2.18 -10.18
N GLU A 45 10.96 -1.89 -10.88
CA GLU A 45 10.65 -2.52 -12.17
C GLU A 45 11.53 -1.99 -13.31
N TYR A 46 12.08 -0.78 -13.17
CA TYR A 46 12.85 -0.11 -14.24
C TYR A 46 14.35 -0.14 -14.01
N VAL A 47 14.78 -0.08 -12.73
CA VAL A 47 16.20 -0.01 -12.36
C VAL A 47 16.46 -0.81 -11.10
N ARG A 48 17.67 -1.33 -10.94
CA ARG A 48 18.08 -1.97 -9.68
C ARG A 48 18.09 -0.93 -8.54
N VAL A 49 17.58 -1.33 -7.38
CA VAL A 49 17.54 -0.49 -6.18
C VAL A 49 18.25 -1.15 -4.99
N ASP A 50 18.74 -0.32 -4.07
CA ASP A 50 19.53 -0.78 -2.91
C ASP A 50 18.73 -0.88 -1.61
N GLY A 51 17.43 -0.54 -1.63
CA GLY A 51 16.55 -0.53 -0.47
C GLY A 51 15.33 0.35 -0.69
N TYR A 52 14.41 0.39 0.29
CA TYR A 52 13.11 1.04 0.18
C TYR A 52 12.78 1.87 1.43
N VAL A 53 12.31 3.10 1.26
CA VAL A 53 11.70 3.88 2.35
C VAL A 53 10.20 3.95 2.11
N ARG A 54 9.41 3.28 2.94
CA ARG A 54 7.98 3.11 2.75
C ARG A 54 7.17 4.28 3.33
N GLY A 55 5.91 4.38 2.90
CA GLY A 55 4.91 5.28 3.47
C GLY A 55 4.40 6.36 2.50
N CYS A 56 3.17 6.86 2.75
CA CYS A 56 2.59 8.01 2.05
C CYS A 56 2.13 9.07 3.08
N PRO A 57 2.97 10.06 3.43
CA PRO A 57 4.38 10.21 3.04
C PRO A 57 5.29 9.18 3.73
N MET A 58 6.57 9.19 3.36
CA MET A 58 7.58 8.35 3.98
C MET A 58 7.63 8.54 5.50
N GLY A 59 7.92 7.46 6.23
CA GLY A 59 8.09 7.54 7.69
C GLY A 59 9.33 8.34 8.08
N GLU A 60 9.17 9.29 9.01
CA GLU A 60 10.27 10.09 9.55
C GLU A 60 11.38 9.22 10.16
N ARG A 61 10.99 8.20 10.95
CA ARG A 61 11.89 7.21 11.54
C ARG A 61 12.70 6.50 10.45
N ASP A 62 12.05 6.01 9.41
CA ASP A 62 12.70 5.23 8.34
C ASP A 62 13.64 6.12 7.52
N LEU A 63 13.28 7.37 7.29
CA LEU A 63 14.15 8.33 6.61
C LEU A 63 15.39 8.66 7.45
N LEU A 64 15.23 8.87 8.77
CA LEU A 64 16.34 9.12 9.68
C LEU A 64 17.26 7.90 9.82
N GLU A 65 16.69 6.71 9.95
CA GLU A 65 17.42 5.44 9.99
C GLU A 65 18.23 5.23 8.72
N LEU A 66 17.62 5.47 7.56
CA LEU A 66 18.32 5.40 6.28
C LEU A 66 19.52 6.35 6.24
N LEU A 67 19.29 7.64 6.51
CA LEU A 67 20.33 8.66 6.44
C LEU A 67 21.48 8.35 7.39
N THR A 68 21.16 7.98 8.64
CA THR A 68 22.15 7.65 9.67
C THR A 68 22.97 6.43 9.26
N SER A 69 22.31 5.36 8.81
CA SER A 69 23.00 4.13 8.39
C SER A 69 23.90 4.36 7.18
N LEU A 70 23.46 5.15 6.19
CA LEU A 70 24.30 5.49 5.03
C LEU A 70 25.54 6.30 5.43
N LEU A 71 25.40 7.28 6.33
CA LEU A 71 26.54 8.07 6.83
C LEU A 71 27.55 7.23 7.62
N LEU A 72 27.08 6.20 8.32
CA LEU A 72 27.91 5.29 9.11
C LEU A 72 28.41 4.08 8.32
N ASN A 73 28.07 3.97 7.03
CA ASN A 73 28.37 2.82 6.18
C ASN A 73 27.83 1.49 6.75
N THR A 74 26.64 1.53 7.33
CA THR A 74 25.90 0.36 7.85
C THR A 74 24.62 0.11 7.05
N LYS A 75 24.09 -1.12 7.14
CA LYS A 75 22.81 -1.46 6.50
C LYS A 75 21.64 -0.91 7.35
N PRO A 76 20.70 -0.13 6.76
CA PRO A 76 19.52 0.34 7.47
C PRO A 76 18.64 -0.81 8.00
N SER A 77 18.02 -0.59 9.16
CA SER A 77 17.08 -1.53 9.78
C SER A 77 15.63 -1.03 9.74
N PHE A 78 14.82 -1.63 8.87
CA PHE A 78 13.40 -1.30 8.73
C PHE A 78 12.47 -2.38 9.32
N PRO A 79 11.23 -2.03 9.69
CA PRO A 79 10.22 -3.01 10.09
C PRO A 79 9.82 -3.93 8.92
N GLU A 80 9.89 -5.24 9.15
CA GLU A 80 9.50 -6.29 8.18
C GLU A 80 8.28 -7.11 8.67
N TYR A 81 7.39 -6.46 9.41
CA TYR A 81 6.17 -7.07 9.93
C TYR A 81 4.96 -6.20 9.60
N CYS A 82 3.74 -6.74 9.77
CA CYS A 82 2.53 -6.00 9.44
C CYS A 82 2.08 -5.04 10.54
N VAL A 83 1.26 -4.05 10.18
CA VAL A 83 0.74 -3.01 11.11
C VAL A 83 0.06 -3.61 12.35
N CYS A 84 -0.47 -4.83 12.27
CA CYS A 84 -1.07 -5.53 13.41
C CYS A 84 -0.13 -5.63 14.61
N VAL A 85 1.17 -5.82 14.40
CA VAL A 85 2.15 -5.90 15.50
C VAL A 85 2.19 -4.58 16.28
N GLU A 86 2.25 -3.44 15.58
CA GLU A 86 2.23 -2.11 16.21
C GLU A 86 0.90 -1.82 16.91
N CYS A 87 -0.23 -2.22 16.32
CA CYS A 87 -1.55 -2.13 16.98
C CYS A 87 -1.55 -2.88 18.32
N LYS A 88 -0.98 -4.09 18.36
CA LYS A 88 -0.93 -4.91 19.58
C LYS A 88 0.01 -4.32 20.62
N LEU A 89 1.19 -3.86 20.21
CA LEU A 89 2.13 -3.17 21.10
C LEU A 89 1.51 -1.91 21.74
N LYS A 90 0.63 -1.21 21.00
CA LYS A 90 -0.10 -0.04 21.50
C LYS A 90 -1.39 -0.36 22.27
N GLY A 91 -1.77 -1.63 22.43
CA GLY A 91 -3.05 -1.99 23.04
C GLY A 91 -4.28 -1.50 22.25
N THR A 92 -4.12 -1.24 20.95
CA THR A 92 -5.21 -0.73 20.10
C THR A 92 -6.26 -1.81 19.88
N VAL A 93 -7.54 -1.46 20.10
CA VAL A 93 -8.68 -2.35 19.82
C VAL A 93 -8.70 -2.71 18.34
N CYS A 94 -8.90 -3.99 18.03
CA CYS A 94 -8.88 -4.45 16.65
C CYS A 94 -10.16 -4.06 15.92
N LEU A 95 -10.12 -2.98 15.15
CA LEU A 95 -11.27 -2.45 14.40
C LEU A 95 -11.86 -3.46 13.39
N LEU A 96 -11.04 -4.35 12.84
CA LEU A 96 -11.50 -5.39 11.91
C LEU A 96 -12.42 -6.41 12.59
N ILE A 97 -12.12 -6.77 13.84
CA ILE A 97 -12.84 -7.82 14.56
C ILE A 97 -13.91 -7.22 15.47
N ALA A 98 -13.58 -6.17 16.23
CA ALA A 98 -14.49 -5.57 17.20
C ALA A 98 -15.61 -4.75 16.55
N GLU A 99 -15.33 -4.11 15.40
CA GLU A 99 -16.27 -3.18 14.76
C GLU A 99 -16.60 -3.57 13.31
N GLY A 100 -16.04 -4.67 12.79
CA GLY A 100 -16.25 -5.10 11.40
C GLY A 100 -15.71 -4.11 10.35
N LYS A 101 -14.80 -3.21 10.71
CA LYS A 101 -14.27 -2.20 9.77
C LYS A 101 -13.25 -2.82 8.82
N PRO A 102 -13.31 -2.55 7.49
CA PRO A 102 -12.41 -3.13 6.49
C PRO A 102 -10.99 -2.54 6.58
N CYS A 103 -10.19 -3.10 7.49
CA CYS A 103 -8.85 -2.67 7.83
C CYS A 103 -7.79 -3.44 7.04
N MET A 104 -6.93 -2.72 6.32
CA MET A 104 -5.82 -3.29 5.54
C MET A 104 -4.61 -3.66 6.40
N GLY A 105 -4.63 -3.39 7.71
CA GLY A 105 -3.50 -3.59 8.62
C GLY A 105 -2.85 -4.99 8.57
N PRO A 106 -3.59 -6.10 8.44
CA PRO A 106 -3.02 -7.44 8.36
C PRO A 106 -2.09 -7.69 7.19
N VAL A 107 -2.29 -6.97 6.07
CA VAL A 107 -1.52 -7.16 4.83
C VAL A 107 -0.58 -5.99 4.54
N THR A 108 -0.56 -4.96 5.40
CA THR A 108 0.22 -3.73 5.18
C THR A 108 1.50 -3.75 6.01
N ASN A 109 2.63 -3.34 5.42
CA ASN A 109 3.90 -3.21 6.16
C ASN A 109 3.80 -2.17 7.28
N ALA A 110 4.42 -2.45 8.41
CA ALA A 110 4.51 -1.56 9.56
C ALA A 110 5.55 -0.44 9.37
N GLY A 111 5.69 0.41 10.40
CA GLY A 111 6.57 1.58 10.44
C GLY A 111 5.82 2.89 10.66
N CYS A 112 4.51 2.90 10.42
CA CYS A 112 3.64 4.07 10.63
C CYS A 112 3.19 4.25 12.09
N GLY A 113 3.60 3.35 12.99
CA GLY A 113 3.18 3.34 14.39
C GLY A 113 1.69 3.07 14.57
N ALA A 114 1.05 2.31 13.67
CA ALA A 114 -0.39 2.08 13.64
C ALA A 114 -1.22 3.37 13.82
N LEU A 115 -0.83 4.46 13.15
CA LEU A 115 -1.45 5.79 13.32
C LEU A 115 -2.97 5.78 13.12
N CYS A 116 -3.47 5.20 12.03
CA CYS A 116 -4.91 5.22 11.75
C CYS A 116 -5.70 4.38 12.77
N PRO A 117 -5.34 3.09 13.02
CA PRO A 117 -6.07 2.26 13.96
C PRO A 117 -6.11 2.82 15.39
N SER A 118 -5.01 3.45 15.84
CA SER A 118 -4.95 4.07 17.17
C SER A 118 -5.91 5.25 17.34
N HIS A 119 -6.47 5.78 16.24
CA HIS A 119 -7.50 6.82 16.23
C HIS A 119 -8.85 6.30 15.72
N GLY A 120 -9.13 4.99 15.84
CA GLY A 120 -10.43 4.40 15.48
C GLY A 120 -10.71 4.30 13.97
N ARG A 121 -9.69 4.55 13.13
CA ARG A 121 -9.76 4.46 11.66
C ARG A 121 -9.09 3.19 11.15
N ALA A 122 -9.80 2.41 10.34
CA ALA A 122 -9.23 1.28 9.63
C ALA A 122 -8.00 1.69 8.79
N CYS A 123 -6.94 0.88 8.81
CA CYS A 123 -5.73 1.11 8.02
C CYS A 123 -6.06 1.16 6.52
N TYR A 124 -5.47 2.13 5.81
CA TYR A 124 -5.64 2.34 4.37
C TYR A 124 -4.74 1.46 3.50
N GLY A 125 -3.63 0.95 4.05
CA GLY A 125 -2.64 0.22 3.25
C GLY A 125 -1.56 1.08 2.59
N CYS A 126 -1.42 2.35 2.98
CA CYS A 126 -0.55 3.29 2.27
C CYS A 126 0.97 3.01 2.36
N TRP A 127 1.39 2.12 3.25
CA TRP A 127 2.77 1.64 3.37
C TRP A 127 3.09 0.45 2.43
N GLY A 128 2.09 0.00 1.66
CA GLY A 128 2.20 -1.13 0.74
C GLY A 128 2.16 -2.48 1.46
N PRO A 129 2.23 -3.58 0.69
CA PRO A 129 2.18 -4.92 1.24
C PRO A 129 3.36 -5.21 2.17
N VAL A 130 3.09 -5.97 3.24
CA VAL A 130 4.12 -6.67 4.00
C VAL A 130 4.61 -7.88 3.19
N SER A 131 5.83 -8.36 3.44
CA SER A 131 6.31 -9.63 2.88
C SER A 131 5.33 -10.77 3.18
N ASP A 132 5.05 -11.60 2.17
CA ASP A 132 4.13 -12.75 2.26
C ASP A 132 2.70 -12.40 2.72
N ALA A 133 2.21 -11.21 2.36
CA ALA A 133 0.85 -10.79 2.68
C ALA A 133 -0.21 -11.76 2.11
N ASN A 134 -1.08 -12.27 2.98
CA ASN A 134 -2.22 -13.12 2.58
C ASN A 134 -3.44 -12.27 2.20
N ALA A 135 -3.31 -11.51 1.12
CA ALA A 135 -4.39 -10.67 0.57
C ALA A 135 -5.68 -11.46 0.25
N PRO A 136 -5.63 -12.68 -0.35
CA PRO A 136 -6.83 -13.48 -0.62
C PRO A 136 -7.67 -13.76 0.63
N ALA A 137 -7.03 -14.14 1.74
CA ALA A 137 -7.73 -14.41 2.99
C ALA A 137 -8.38 -13.15 3.56
N LEU A 138 -7.72 -12.00 3.47
CA LEU A 138 -8.28 -10.73 3.92
C LEU A 138 -9.45 -10.27 3.04
N ALA A 139 -9.35 -10.46 1.72
CA ALA A 139 -10.42 -10.15 0.78
C ALA A 139 -11.68 -10.96 1.09
N LYS A 140 -11.54 -12.29 1.29
CA LYS A 140 -12.63 -13.16 1.75
C LYS A 140 -13.20 -12.72 3.10
N LYS A 141 -12.35 -12.21 4.01
CA LYS A 141 -12.83 -11.67 5.28
C LYS A 141 -13.68 -10.41 5.09
N PHE A 142 -13.34 -9.55 4.13
CA PHE A 142 -14.16 -8.37 3.80
C PHE A 142 -15.51 -8.75 3.20
N GLU A 143 -15.55 -9.73 2.31
CA GLU A 143 -16.80 -10.30 1.80
C GLU A 143 -17.69 -10.83 2.94
N GLN A 144 -17.12 -11.58 3.88
CA GLN A 144 -17.84 -12.07 5.08
C GLN A 144 -18.35 -10.94 5.99
N LEU A 145 -17.76 -9.75 5.92
CA LEU A 145 -18.22 -8.55 6.61
C LEU A 145 -19.30 -7.78 5.83
N GLY A 146 -19.67 -8.26 4.64
CA GLY A 146 -20.72 -7.69 3.80
C GLY A 146 -20.26 -6.57 2.88
N LEU A 147 -18.96 -6.44 2.61
CA LEU A 147 -18.47 -5.50 1.59
C LEU A 147 -18.88 -5.94 0.19
N ALA A 148 -19.26 -4.99 -0.65
CA ALA A 148 -19.52 -5.25 -2.05
C ALA A 148 -18.21 -5.62 -2.79
N PRO A 149 -18.26 -6.48 -3.83
CA PRO A 149 -17.07 -6.86 -4.61
C PRO A 149 -16.23 -5.66 -5.07
N ASP A 150 -16.85 -4.63 -5.65
CA ASP A 150 -16.17 -3.40 -6.08
C ASP A 150 -15.43 -2.69 -4.93
N ASP A 151 -16.00 -2.69 -3.73
CA ASP A 151 -15.36 -2.06 -2.57
C ASP A 151 -14.17 -2.89 -2.06
N ILE A 152 -14.20 -4.21 -2.22
CA ILE A 152 -13.06 -5.08 -1.94
C ILE A 152 -11.94 -4.78 -2.93
N VAL A 153 -12.24 -4.72 -4.23
CA VAL A 153 -11.26 -4.34 -5.26
C VAL A 153 -10.63 -2.99 -4.93
N ARG A 154 -11.45 -1.96 -4.62
CA ARG A 154 -10.96 -0.63 -4.22
C ARG A 154 -10.04 -0.65 -3.02
N LYS A 155 -10.21 -1.56 -2.06
CA LYS A 155 -9.31 -1.67 -0.89
C LYS A 155 -7.91 -2.09 -1.29
N PHE A 156 -7.80 -3.03 -2.22
CA PHE A 156 -6.52 -3.55 -2.70
C PHE A 156 -5.88 -2.69 -3.81
N THR A 157 -6.65 -1.83 -4.49
CA THR A 157 -6.15 -0.98 -5.57
C THR A 157 -5.90 0.47 -5.16
N GLN A 158 -6.41 0.92 -4.00
CA GLN A 158 -6.22 2.30 -3.53
C GLN A 158 -4.73 2.70 -3.42
N PHE A 159 -3.89 1.80 -2.93
CA PHE A 159 -2.44 1.95 -2.87
C PHE A 159 -1.82 0.65 -3.34
N ALA A 160 -0.59 0.71 -3.88
CA ALA A 160 0.15 -0.48 -4.26
C ALA A 160 -0.60 -1.41 -5.25
N SER A 161 -1.50 -0.84 -6.06
CA SER A 161 -2.28 -1.57 -7.08
C SER A 161 -1.46 -2.51 -7.97
N PRO A 162 -0.24 -2.16 -8.45
CA PRO A 162 0.53 -3.04 -9.33
C PRO A 162 1.27 -4.16 -8.57
N THR A 163 1.33 -4.11 -7.23
CA THR A 163 2.07 -5.12 -6.45
C THR A 163 1.36 -6.46 -6.47
N ILE A 164 2.12 -7.53 -6.67
CA ILE A 164 1.61 -8.90 -6.78
C ILE A 164 0.82 -9.32 -5.53
N GLU A 165 1.24 -8.86 -4.36
CA GLU A 165 0.59 -9.17 -3.09
C GLU A 165 -0.82 -8.61 -3.02
N PHE A 166 -1.04 -7.35 -3.41
CA PHE A 166 -2.37 -6.74 -3.38
C PHE A 166 -3.22 -7.16 -4.58
N ARG A 167 -2.64 -7.35 -5.78
CA ARG A 167 -3.34 -7.87 -6.97
C ARG A 167 -4.05 -9.19 -6.68
N LYS A 168 -3.40 -10.12 -5.99
CA LYS A 168 -4.02 -11.40 -5.57
C LYS A 168 -5.32 -11.24 -4.78
N GLY A 169 -5.45 -10.17 -4.00
CA GLY A 169 -6.68 -9.85 -3.26
C GLY A 169 -7.76 -9.20 -4.12
N ALA A 170 -7.36 -8.33 -5.05
CA ALA A 170 -8.27 -7.65 -5.98
C ALA A 170 -8.86 -8.63 -7.01
N GLU A 171 -8.04 -9.46 -7.64
CA GLU A 171 -8.39 -10.38 -8.73
C GLU A 171 -9.43 -11.45 -8.34
N MET A 172 -9.68 -11.64 -7.05
CA MET A 172 -10.77 -12.50 -6.58
C MET A 172 -12.17 -11.93 -6.83
N TYR A 173 -12.26 -10.63 -7.10
CA TYR A 173 -13.51 -9.86 -7.16
C TYR A 173 -13.58 -8.92 -8.38
N GLU A 174 -12.61 -9.00 -9.31
CA GLU A 174 -12.62 -8.35 -10.64
C GLU A 174 -13.41 -9.20 -11.65
#